data_AF-A0A959LJR4-F1
#
_entry.id   AF-A0A959LJR4-F1
#
_cell.length_a   1.000
_cell.length_b   1.000
_cell.length_c   1.000
_cell.angle_alpha   90.00
_cell.angle_beta   90.00
_cell.angle_gamma   90.00
#
_symmetry.space_group_name_H-M   'P 1'
#
loop_
_entity.id
_entity.type
_entity.pdbx_description
1 polymer ?
#
loop_
_entity_poly.entity_id
_entity_poly.type
_entity_poly.pdbx_seq_one_letter_code
_entity_poly.pdbx_strand_id
1 'polypeptide(L)'
;MRLQELMGMYYPLNPQKMADILRDRGGWHGADIGMGNELAVNQLIAHHSVIFQPDSLRMWVSTDKWQLGEYICYDLRKVFALKDISKDFNVNDVGLTIAADSFIYSQQYADFLRFRKNKMALLQGKPVDTAEVIQSNPMYYDAWRIAGDYAFMNKWYPAAFKYYQHALTLRVATVDEKEAIQKKIALCKKNIKQ
;
A
#
# COMPACT_ATOMS: atom_id res chain seq x y z
N MET A 1 -1.39 12.91 -12.01
CA MET A 1 -1.36 11.76 -11.06
C MET A 1 -0.15 11.89 -10.15
N ARG A 2 -0.18 11.32 -8.93
CA ARG A 2 0.93 11.41 -7.94
C ARG A 2 2.30 11.06 -8.54
N LEU A 3 2.36 9.99 -9.33
CA LEU A 3 3.59 9.57 -10.02
C LEU A 3 4.20 10.70 -10.89
N GLN A 4 3.39 11.46 -11.62
CA GLN A 4 3.88 12.55 -12.47
C GLN A 4 4.47 13.70 -11.65
N GLU A 5 3.87 14.02 -10.48
CA GLU A 5 4.40 15.04 -9.57
C GLU A 5 5.77 14.62 -9.04
N LEU A 6 5.86 13.37 -8.56
CA LEU A 6 7.10 12.80 -8.06
C LEU A 6 8.19 12.78 -9.12
N MET A 7 7.88 12.31 -10.33
CA MET A 7 8.84 12.29 -11.45
C MET A 7 9.35 13.70 -11.79
N GLY A 8 8.48 14.71 -11.75
CA GLY A 8 8.87 16.11 -11.95
C GLY A 8 9.73 16.67 -10.82
N MET A 9 9.37 16.40 -9.58
CA MET A 9 10.09 16.87 -8.37
C MET A 9 11.50 16.28 -8.25
N TYR A 10 11.65 15.00 -8.59
CA TYR A 10 12.90 14.28 -8.39
C TYR A 10 13.86 14.36 -9.59
N TYR A 11 13.46 14.97 -10.72
CA TYR A 11 14.33 15.06 -11.89
C TYR A 11 15.63 15.87 -11.60
N PRO A 12 16.81 15.46 -12.10
CA PRO A 12 17.09 14.22 -12.83
C PRO A 12 17.05 12.99 -11.93
N LEU A 13 16.50 11.90 -12.47
CA LEU A 13 16.31 10.65 -11.75
C LEU A 13 17.64 9.91 -11.54
N ASN A 14 17.75 9.23 -10.41
CA ASN A 14 18.81 8.27 -10.10
C ASN A 14 18.19 7.08 -9.34
N PRO A 15 18.93 5.97 -9.11
CA PRO A 15 18.38 4.80 -8.45
C PRO A 15 17.76 5.09 -7.07
N GLN A 16 18.41 5.91 -6.24
CA GLN A 16 17.88 6.29 -4.92
C GLN A 16 16.54 7.01 -5.05
N LYS A 17 16.48 8.04 -5.91
CA LYS A 17 15.24 8.80 -6.14
C LYS A 17 14.14 7.92 -6.72
N MET A 18 14.47 6.96 -7.59
CA MET A 18 13.48 5.99 -8.08
C MET A 18 12.96 5.09 -6.97
N ALA A 19 13.81 4.65 -6.04
CA ALA A 19 13.36 3.92 -4.86
C ALA A 19 12.43 4.78 -4.00
N ASP A 20 12.73 6.06 -3.81
CA ASP A 20 11.87 6.98 -3.06
C ASP A 20 10.50 7.16 -3.72
N ILE A 21 10.45 7.30 -5.05
CA ILE A 21 9.21 7.37 -5.83
C ILE A 21 8.39 6.08 -5.68
N LEU A 22 9.02 4.92 -5.86
CA LEU A 22 8.35 3.61 -5.76
C LEU A 22 7.83 3.34 -4.34
N ARG A 23 8.47 3.92 -3.33
CA ARG A 23 8.08 3.80 -1.92
C ARG A 23 7.03 4.84 -1.49
N ASP A 24 6.72 5.85 -2.30
CA ASP A 24 5.79 6.93 -1.95
C ASP A 24 4.36 6.43 -1.71
N ARG A 25 3.81 6.78 -0.53
CA ARG A 25 2.49 6.34 -0.05
C ARG A 25 1.45 7.46 -0.09
N GLY A 26 1.79 8.61 -0.66
CA GLY A 26 0.95 9.80 -0.65
C GLY A 26 -0.09 9.81 -1.76
N GLY A 27 -1.16 10.57 -1.55
CA GLY A 27 -2.11 10.91 -2.59
C GLY A 27 -1.64 12.10 -3.43
N TRP A 28 -2.54 12.58 -4.30
CA TRP A 28 -2.29 13.76 -5.12
C TRP A 28 -1.88 14.96 -4.27
N HIS A 29 -0.87 15.73 -4.70
CA HIS A 29 -0.27 16.83 -3.95
C HIS A 29 0.29 16.43 -2.57
N GLY A 30 0.59 15.15 -2.37
CA GLY A 30 1.11 14.63 -1.09
C GLY A 30 0.04 14.51 0.00
N ALA A 31 -1.25 14.50 -0.37
CA ALA A 31 -2.35 14.36 0.57
C ALA A 31 -2.25 13.02 1.35
N ASP A 32 -2.57 13.06 2.64
CA ASP A 32 -2.81 11.85 3.41
C ASP A 32 -4.15 11.22 2.98
N ILE A 33 -4.06 10.04 2.39
CA ILE A 33 -5.20 9.25 1.89
C ILE A 33 -5.32 7.90 2.62
N GLY A 34 -4.55 7.74 3.70
CA GLY A 34 -4.42 6.50 4.45
C GLY A 34 -3.52 5.45 3.79
N MET A 35 -2.97 4.57 4.63
CA MET A 35 -1.99 3.57 4.21
C MET A 35 -2.63 2.44 3.40
N GLY A 36 -2.06 2.16 2.23
CA GLY A 36 -2.56 1.11 1.34
C GLY A 36 -3.67 1.56 0.38
N ASN A 37 -3.97 2.86 0.33
CA ASN A 37 -4.91 3.41 -0.63
C ASN A 37 -4.40 3.25 -2.06
N GLU A 38 -5.31 2.86 -2.94
CA GLU A 38 -5.05 2.48 -4.33
C GLU A 38 -4.61 3.67 -5.19
N LEU A 39 -4.81 4.90 -4.71
CA LEU A 39 -4.34 6.13 -5.36
C LEU A 39 -2.87 6.46 -5.06
N ALA A 40 -2.24 5.76 -4.10
CA ALA A 40 -0.81 5.89 -3.83
C ALA A 40 0.02 5.10 -4.86
N VAL A 41 1.27 5.50 -5.06
CA VAL A 41 2.23 4.70 -5.86
C VAL A 41 2.52 3.39 -5.13
N ASN A 42 2.82 3.47 -3.84
CA ASN A 42 3.01 2.32 -2.96
C ASN A 42 1.74 2.02 -2.17
N GLN A 43 0.94 1.08 -2.68
CA GLN A 43 -0.26 0.59 -1.99
C GLN A 43 0.06 -0.47 -0.91
N LEU A 44 1.33 -0.77 -0.63
CA LEU A 44 1.75 -1.79 0.34
C LEU A 44 1.18 -3.20 0.05
N ILE A 45 0.99 -3.52 -1.23
CA ILE A 45 0.56 -4.85 -1.70
C ILE A 45 1.63 -5.56 -2.55
N ALA A 46 2.54 -4.81 -3.18
CA ALA A 46 3.57 -5.36 -4.04
C ALA A 46 4.60 -6.15 -3.23
N HIS A 47 4.88 -7.39 -3.65
CA HIS A 47 5.91 -8.22 -3.01
C HIS A 47 7.31 -7.67 -3.27
N HIS A 48 7.57 -7.25 -4.51
CA HIS A 48 8.85 -6.71 -4.94
C HIS A 48 8.64 -5.55 -5.90
N SER A 49 9.70 -4.78 -6.07
CA SER A 49 9.84 -3.71 -7.05
C SER A 49 11.26 -3.73 -7.60
N VAL A 50 11.39 -3.25 -8.84
CA VAL A 50 12.65 -3.34 -9.59
C VAL A 50 12.96 -2.01 -10.24
N ILE A 51 14.20 -1.56 -10.12
CA ILE A 51 14.72 -0.36 -10.78
C ILE A 51 15.75 -0.81 -11.80
N PHE A 52 15.61 -0.38 -13.06
CA PHE A 52 16.59 -0.64 -14.11
C PHE A 52 17.35 0.63 -14.45
N GLN A 53 18.68 0.52 -14.60
CA GLN A 53 19.54 1.53 -15.20
C GLN A 53 20.25 0.92 -16.42
N PRO A 54 19.60 0.92 -17.59
CA PRO A 54 20.07 0.19 -18.77
C PRO A 54 21.45 0.62 -19.26
N ASP A 55 21.73 1.93 -19.29
CA ASP A 55 23.00 2.48 -19.78
C ASP A 55 24.23 1.97 -19.00
N SER A 56 24.01 1.56 -17.75
CA SER A 56 25.05 1.00 -16.87
C SER A 56 24.92 -0.50 -16.68
N LEU A 57 23.92 -1.15 -17.30
CA LEU A 57 23.60 -2.57 -17.13
C LEU A 57 23.47 -2.97 -15.66
N ARG A 58 22.75 -2.15 -14.88
CA ARG A 58 22.46 -2.40 -13.46
C ARG A 58 20.98 -2.50 -13.22
N MET A 59 20.61 -3.32 -12.24
CA MET A 59 19.26 -3.36 -11.71
C MET A 59 19.26 -3.46 -10.19
N TRP A 60 18.23 -2.93 -9.56
CA TRP A 60 18.01 -3.06 -8.12
C TRP A 60 16.72 -3.82 -7.87
N VAL A 61 16.73 -4.79 -6.97
CA VAL A 61 15.55 -5.56 -6.56
C VAL A 61 15.32 -5.38 -5.07
N SER A 62 14.10 -5.00 -4.68
CA SER A 62 13.74 -4.85 -3.27
C SER A 62 13.65 -6.19 -2.55
N THR A 63 14.20 -6.28 -1.33
CA THR A 63 14.11 -7.46 -0.44
C THR A 63 12.77 -7.52 0.28
N ASP A 64 12.64 -8.41 1.27
CA ASP A 64 11.43 -8.67 2.03
C ASP A 64 10.89 -7.46 2.83
N LYS A 65 9.72 -7.65 3.44
CA LYS A 65 8.80 -6.57 3.91
C LYS A 65 8.25 -5.75 2.74
N TRP A 66 7.59 -6.43 1.80
CA TRP A 66 7.10 -5.84 0.55
C TRP A 66 8.25 -5.16 -0.19
N GLN A 67 8.01 -4.05 -0.89
CA GLN A 67 9.06 -3.24 -1.50
C GLN A 67 9.82 -2.30 -0.54
N LEU A 68 9.69 -2.49 0.78
CA LEU A 68 10.29 -1.59 1.78
C LEU A 68 11.65 -2.05 2.29
N GLY A 69 12.02 -3.30 2.02
CA GLY A 69 13.36 -3.82 2.30
C GLY A 69 14.46 -3.09 1.52
N GLU A 70 15.69 -3.53 1.72
CA GLU A 70 16.83 -3.02 0.96
C GLU A 70 16.62 -3.26 -0.54
N TYR A 71 17.22 -2.41 -1.36
CA TYR A 71 17.30 -2.65 -2.80
C TYR A 71 18.71 -3.12 -3.12
N ILE A 72 18.84 -4.40 -3.43
CA ILE A 72 20.12 -5.02 -3.76
C ILE A 72 20.45 -4.71 -5.21
N CYS A 73 21.61 -4.10 -5.44
CA CYS A 73 22.11 -3.83 -6.79
C CYS A 73 22.73 -5.10 -7.39
N TYR A 74 22.33 -5.43 -8.62
CA TYR A 74 22.89 -6.47 -9.44
C TYR A 74 23.58 -5.86 -10.67
N ASP A 75 24.83 -6.25 -10.89
CA ASP A 75 25.56 -5.88 -12.10
C ASP A 75 25.32 -6.93 -13.19
N LEU A 76 24.51 -6.58 -14.19
CA LEU A 76 24.13 -7.50 -15.25
C LEU A 76 25.32 -7.87 -16.14
N ARG A 77 26.39 -7.07 -16.19
CA ARG A 77 27.62 -7.45 -16.89
C ARG A 77 28.25 -8.68 -16.26
N LYS A 78 28.25 -8.77 -14.92
CA LYS A 78 28.71 -9.96 -14.20
C LYS A 78 27.85 -11.17 -14.55
N VAL A 79 26.53 -10.99 -14.59
CA VAL A 79 25.56 -12.04 -14.95
C VAL A 79 25.79 -12.55 -16.38
N PHE A 80 25.89 -11.67 -17.37
CA PHE A 80 26.10 -12.05 -18.77
C PHE A 80 27.51 -12.62 -19.05
N ALA A 81 28.47 -12.37 -18.18
CA ALA A 81 29.81 -12.95 -18.27
C ALA A 81 29.91 -14.38 -17.68
N LEU A 82 28.88 -14.86 -16.98
CA LEU A 82 28.86 -16.20 -16.41
C LEU A 82 28.86 -17.26 -17.53
N LYS A 83 29.85 -18.14 -17.51
CA LYS A 83 29.96 -19.27 -18.45
C LYS A 83 29.35 -20.57 -17.92
N ASP A 84 29.17 -20.65 -16.61
CA ASP A 84 28.68 -21.84 -15.92
C ASP A 84 27.78 -21.36 -14.76
N ILE A 85 26.50 -21.70 -14.83
CA ILE A 85 25.48 -21.31 -13.84
C ILE A 85 25.42 -22.28 -12.64
N SER A 86 26.21 -23.36 -12.65
CA SER A 86 26.20 -24.38 -11.59
C SER A 86 27.02 -24.00 -10.36
N LYS A 87 27.76 -22.89 -10.41
CA LYS A 87 28.55 -22.37 -9.29
C LYS A 87 27.94 -21.08 -8.76
N ASP A 88 27.98 -20.92 -7.44
CA ASP A 88 27.55 -19.69 -6.79
C ASP A 88 28.52 -18.55 -7.09
N PHE A 89 28.00 -17.49 -7.69
CA PHE A 89 28.76 -16.27 -7.97
C PHE A 89 28.06 -15.07 -7.35
N ASN A 90 28.85 -14.24 -6.67
CA ASN A 90 28.33 -12.98 -6.19
C ASN A 90 28.25 -11.96 -7.33
N VAL A 91 27.03 -11.76 -7.84
CA VAL A 91 26.69 -10.78 -8.87
C VAL A 91 26.21 -9.45 -8.29
N ASN A 92 26.09 -9.34 -6.97
CA ASN A 92 25.66 -8.12 -6.30
C ASN A 92 26.79 -7.08 -6.26
N ASP A 93 26.39 -5.82 -6.13
CA ASP A 93 27.26 -4.68 -5.86
C ASP A 93 26.81 -4.01 -4.55
N VAL A 94 27.40 -4.47 -3.44
CA VAL A 94 27.02 -4.05 -2.08
C VAL A 94 27.18 -2.55 -1.86
N GLY A 95 28.13 -1.90 -2.55
CA GLY A 95 28.35 -0.46 -2.43
C GLY A 95 27.24 0.38 -3.05
N LEU A 96 26.39 -0.23 -3.88
CA LEU A 96 25.25 0.41 -4.53
C LEU A 96 23.90 -0.03 -3.94
N THR A 97 23.90 -0.80 -2.84
CA THR A 97 22.68 -1.15 -2.12
C THR A 97 22.00 0.12 -1.61
N ILE A 98 20.70 0.24 -1.89
CA ILE A 98 19.87 1.30 -1.32
C ILE A 98 19.24 0.76 -0.04
N ALA A 99 19.42 1.48 1.07
CA ALA A 99 18.93 1.07 2.38
C ALA A 99 17.41 0.84 2.40
N ALA A 100 16.97 0.01 3.35
CA ALA A 100 15.55 -0.20 3.62
C ALA A 100 14.84 1.13 3.96
N ASP A 101 13.54 1.21 3.65
CA ASP A 101 12.71 2.36 4.00
C ASP A 101 12.53 2.42 5.52
N SER A 102 12.98 3.51 6.14
CA SER A 102 12.81 3.77 7.58
C SER A 102 11.37 3.64 8.07
N PHE A 103 10.38 3.78 7.17
CA PHE A 103 8.97 3.55 7.44
C PHE A 103 8.68 2.22 8.13
N ILE A 104 9.41 1.13 7.84
CA ILE A 104 9.19 -0.19 8.47
C ILE A 104 9.39 -0.20 9.98
N TYR A 105 10.06 0.82 10.53
CA TYR A 105 10.30 1.00 11.96
C TYR A 105 9.36 2.03 12.60
N SER A 106 8.46 2.62 11.81
CA SER A 106 7.55 3.66 12.26
C SER A 106 6.30 3.11 12.93
N GLN A 107 5.67 3.94 13.76
CA GLN A 107 4.36 3.67 14.33
C GLN A 107 3.29 3.48 13.24
N GLN A 108 3.36 4.26 12.15
CA GLN A 108 2.42 4.16 11.03
C GLN A 108 2.46 2.79 10.34
N TYR A 109 3.64 2.15 10.27
CA TYR A 109 3.74 0.78 9.74
C TYR A 109 3.14 -0.25 10.70
N ALA A 110 3.36 -0.10 12.01
CA ALA A 110 2.70 -0.94 13.01
C ALA A 110 1.17 -0.81 12.97
N ASP A 111 0.67 0.42 12.78
CA ASP A 111 -0.74 0.74 12.55
C ASP A 111 -1.26 0.06 11.27
N PHE A 112 -0.55 0.19 10.15
CA PHE A 112 -0.92 -0.50 8.91
C PHE A 112 -1.04 -2.03 9.08
N LEU A 113 -0.16 -2.66 9.88
CA LEU A 113 -0.25 -4.10 10.17
C LEU A 113 -1.50 -4.46 10.99
N ARG A 114 -1.92 -3.61 11.95
CA ARG A 114 -3.18 -3.78 12.69
C ARG A 114 -4.40 -3.65 11.78
N PHE A 115 -4.39 -2.65 10.90
CA PHE A 115 -5.41 -2.51 9.86
C PHE A 115 -5.49 -3.76 8.98
N ARG A 116 -4.34 -4.24 8.47
CA ARG A 116 -4.27 -5.43 7.60
C ARG A 116 -4.77 -6.69 8.30
N LYS A 117 -4.44 -6.86 9.58
CA LYS A 117 -4.95 -7.97 10.41
C LYS A 117 -6.49 -7.97 10.45
N ASN A 118 -7.12 -6.81 10.67
CA ASN A 118 -8.58 -6.68 10.68
C ASN A 118 -9.20 -6.86 9.29
N LYS A 119 -8.56 -6.35 8.23
CA LYS A 119 -8.97 -6.61 6.84
C LYS A 119 -8.98 -8.12 6.54
N MET A 120 -7.95 -8.85 6.96
CA MET A 120 -7.90 -10.31 6.81
C MET A 120 -8.95 -11.03 7.67
N ALA A 121 -9.21 -10.55 8.89
CA ALA A 121 -10.24 -11.11 9.76
C ALA A 121 -11.62 -11.03 9.11
N LEU A 122 -11.99 -9.87 8.52
CA LEU A 122 -13.25 -9.70 7.80
C LEU A 122 -13.37 -10.72 6.65
N LEU A 123 -12.34 -10.84 5.81
CA LEU A 123 -12.34 -11.76 4.66
C LEU A 123 -12.46 -13.24 5.08
N GLN A 124 -11.96 -13.59 6.27
CA GLN A 124 -12.04 -14.93 6.83
C GLN A 124 -13.31 -15.17 7.65
N GLY A 125 -14.24 -14.20 7.72
CA GLY A 125 -15.43 -14.28 8.56
C GLY A 125 -15.14 -14.32 10.06
N LYS A 126 -13.96 -13.86 10.48
CA LYS A 126 -13.54 -13.78 11.89
C LYS A 126 -13.97 -12.46 12.52
N PRO A 127 -14.01 -12.37 13.87
CA PRO A 127 -14.28 -11.11 14.55
C PRO A 127 -13.32 -10.00 14.12
N VAL A 128 -13.88 -8.82 13.87
CA VAL A 128 -13.16 -7.59 13.51
C VAL A 128 -13.29 -6.62 14.68
N ASP A 129 -12.17 -6.06 15.12
CA ASP A 129 -12.22 -4.93 16.04
C ASP A 129 -12.46 -3.65 15.23
N THR A 130 -13.73 -3.21 15.22
CA THR A 130 -14.12 -2.03 14.44
C THR A 130 -13.48 -0.73 14.94
N ALA A 131 -13.09 -0.65 16.21
CA ALA A 131 -12.40 0.52 16.73
C ALA A 131 -10.93 0.50 16.31
N GLU A 132 -10.26 -0.65 16.45
CA GLU A 132 -8.85 -0.81 16.05
C GLU A 132 -8.67 -0.59 14.54
N VAL A 133 -9.53 -1.15 13.68
CA VAL A 133 -9.38 -1.00 12.22
C VAL A 133 -9.48 0.47 11.78
N ILE A 134 -10.34 1.26 12.44
CA ILE A 134 -10.49 2.70 12.17
C ILE A 134 -9.29 3.47 12.74
N GLN A 135 -8.94 3.25 14.01
CA GLN A 135 -7.85 3.98 14.67
C GLN A 135 -6.49 3.75 14.02
N SER A 136 -6.27 2.54 13.50
CA SER A 136 -5.02 2.16 12.85
C SER A 136 -4.89 2.64 11.40
N ASN A 137 -5.96 3.15 10.78
CA ASN A 137 -5.87 3.75 9.44
C ASN A 137 -7.02 4.73 9.15
N PRO A 138 -7.15 5.82 9.92
CA PRO A 138 -8.36 6.64 9.96
C PRO A 138 -8.62 7.41 8.65
N MET A 139 -7.55 7.69 7.88
CA MET A 139 -7.65 8.41 6.61
C MET A 139 -7.97 7.51 5.42
N TYR A 140 -7.90 6.19 5.58
CA TYR A 140 -8.23 5.24 4.52
C TYR A 140 -9.72 4.92 4.54
N TYR A 141 -10.44 5.22 3.45
CA TYR A 141 -11.87 4.91 3.35
C TYR A 141 -12.19 3.43 3.60
N ASP A 142 -11.26 2.53 3.26
CA ASP A 142 -11.43 1.09 3.39
C ASP A 142 -11.51 0.65 4.87
N ALA A 143 -10.86 1.36 5.79
CA ALA A 143 -10.97 1.09 7.24
C ALA A 143 -12.40 1.27 7.73
N TRP A 144 -13.03 2.37 7.32
CA TRP A 144 -14.43 2.66 7.61
C TRP A 144 -15.38 1.73 6.87
N ARG A 145 -15.07 1.35 5.62
CA ARG A 145 -15.83 0.34 4.89
C ARG A 145 -15.78 -1.01 5.60
N ILE A 146 -14.61 -1.46 6.07
CA ILE A 146 -14.45 -2.73 6.79
C ILE A 146 -15.24 -2.74 8.09
N ALA A 147 -15.16 -1.66 8.88
CA ALA A 147 -15.98 -1.51 10.09
C ALA A 147 -17.48 -1.52 9.76
N GLY A 148 -17.88 -0.85 8.68
CA GLY A 148 -19.24 -0.84 8.16
C GLY A 148 -19.74 -2.22 7.74
N ASP A 149 -18.91 -2.97 7.01
CA ASP A 149 -19.21 -4.31 6.50
C ASP A 149 -19.40 -5.29 7.67
N TYR A 150 -18.49 -5.26 8.64
CA TYR A 150 -18.62 -6.06 9.85
C TYR A 150 -19.88 -5.72 10.65
N ALA A 151 -20.16 -4.44 10.87
CA ALA A 151 -21.37 -3.99 11.57
C ALA A 151 -22.64 -4.40 10.81
N PHE A 152 -22.65 -4.31 9.48
CA PHE A 152 -23.77 -4.71 8.65
C PHE A 152 -24.04 -6.21 8.73
N MET A 153 -23.00 -7.05 8.66
CA MET A 153 -23.11 -8.51 8.82
C MET A 153 -23.71 -8.90 10.17
N ASN A 154 -23.43 -8.12 11.22
CA ASN A 154 -23.98 -8.31 12.57
C ASN A 154 -25.34 -7.61 12.78
N LYS A 155 -25.96 -7.07 11.72
CA LYS A 155 -27.23 -6.34 11.76
C LYS A 155 -27.20 -5.06 12.60
N TRP A 156 -26.03 -4.51 12.90
CA TRP A 156 -25.85 -3.23 13.58
C TRP A 156 -26.02 -2.06 12.60
N TYR A 157 -27.18 -2.01 11.94
CA TYR A 157 -27.41 -1.10 10.81
C TYR A 157 -27.19 0.39 11.12
N PRO A 158 -27.56 0.93 12.31
CA PRO A 158 -27.25 2.32 12.64
C PRO A 158 -25.75 2.62 12.69
N ALA A 159 -24.93 1.68 13.18
CA ALA A 159 -23.48 1.83 13.23
C ALA A 159 -22.86 1.70 11.83
N ALA A 160 -23.27 0.66 11.08
CA ALA A 160 -22.83 0.44 9.71
C ALA A 160 -23.10 1.67 8.82
N PHE A 161 -24.29 2.25 8.94
CA PHE A 161 -24.67 3.47 8.23
C PHE A 161 -23.69 4.62 8.48
N LYS A 162 -23.36 4.89 9.75
CA LYS A 162 -22.41 5.96 10.12
C LYS A 162 -21.01 5.70 9.57
N TYR A 163 -20.53 4.46 9.65
CA TYR A 163 -19.22 4.08 9.11
C TYR A 163 -19.15 4.28 7.59
N TYR A 164 -20.16 3.82 6.84
CA TYR A 164 -20.19 4.03 5.39
C TYR A 164 -20.30 5.50 5.00
N GLN A 165 -21.06 6.32 5.75
CA GLN A 165 -21.11 7.75 5.50
C GLN A 165 -19.73 8.40 5.67
N HIS A 166 -18.99 8.01 6.71
CA HIS A 166 -17.63 8.51 6.92
C HIS A 166 -16.66 8.02 5.83
N ALA A 167 -16.78 6.76 5.39
CA ALA A 167 -15.96 6.27 4.27
C ALA A 167 -16.11 7.15 3.02
N LEU A 168 -17.32 7.66 2.74
CA LEU A 168 -17.58 8.54 1.60
C LEU A 168 -17.09 9.99 1.77
N THR A 169 -16.67 10.41 2.97
CA THR A 169 -16.01 11.71 3.17
C THR A 169 -14.51 11.65 2.88
N LEU A 170 -13.95 10.44 2.79
CA LEU A 170 -12.54 10.19 2.51
C LEU A 170 -12.29 9.97 1.02
N ARG A 171 -11.01 9.88 0.65
CA ARG A 171 -10.60 9.69 -0.73
C ARG A 171 -10.79 8.24 -1.17
N VAL A 172 -11.96 7.95 -1.74
CA VAL A 172 -12.26 6.65 -2.38
C VAL A 172 -11.56 6.56 -3.73
N ALA A 173 -10.91 5.41 -4.00
CA ALA A 173 -10.04 5.25 -5.15
C ALA A 173 -10.81 5.20 -6.49
N THR A 174 -11.95 4.52 -6.51
CA THR A 174 -12.74 4.32 -7.74
C THR A 174 -14.20 4.77 -7.60
N VAL A 175 -14.83 5.05 -8.74
CA VAL A 175 -16.27 5.36 -8.82
C VAL A 175 -17.09 4.15 -8.38
N ASP A 176 -16.71 2.95 -8.81
CA ASP A 176 -17.43 1.70 -8.50
C ASP A 176 -17.47 1.42 -6.99
N GLU A 177 -16.35 1.64 -6.28
CA GLU A 177 -16.32 1.48 -4.82
C GLU A 177 -17.19 2.52 -4.11
N LYS A 178 -17.20 3.76 -4.61
CA LYS A 178 -18.05 4.82 -4.09
C LYS A 178 -19.52 4.44 -4.23
N GLU A 179 -19.92 3.95 -5.40
CA GLU A 179 -21.28 3.46 -5.66
C GLU A 179 -21.63 2.25 -4.81
N ALA A 180 -20.70 1.31 -4.62
CA ALA A 180 -20.90 0.15 -3.75
C ALA A 180 -21.18 0.55 -2.30
N ILE A 181 -20.44 1.53 -1.77
CA ILE A 181 -20.69 2.08 -0.42
C ILE A 181 -22.05 2.79 -0.36
N GLN A 182 -22.42 3.57 -1.38
CA GLN A 182 -23.74 4.20 -1.46
C GLN A 182 -24.89 3.19 -1.45
N LYS A 183 -24.75 2.07 -2.18
CA LYS A 183 -25.73 0.97 -2.16
C LYS A 183 -25.86 0.36 -0.76
N LYS A 184 -24.74 0.14 -0.05
CA LYS A 184 -24.74 -0.33 1.35
C LYS A 184 -25.44 0.65 2.31
N ILE A 185 -25.26 1.95 2.11
CA ILE A 185 -25.98 2.99 2.86
C ILE A 185 -27.51 2.90 2.65
N ALA A 186 -27.95 2.71 1.41
CA ALA A 186 -29.38 2.55 1.10
C ALA A 186 -29.97 1.29 1.76
N LEU A 187 -29.23 0.18 1.76
CA LEU A 187 -29.61 -1.04 2.46
C LEU A 187 -29.72 -0.83 3.98
N CYS A 188 -28.78 -0.12 4.60
CA CYS A 188 -28.88 0.22 6.03
C CYS A 188 -30.15 1.01 6.32
N LYS A 189 -30.45 2.06 5.54
CA LYS A 189 -31.66 2.88 5.70
C LYS A 189 -32.95 2.06 5.62
N LYS A 190 -33.02 1.07 4.73
CA LYS A 190 -34.17 0.18 4.61
C LYS A 190 -34.37 -0.67 5.87
N ASN A 191 -33.29 -1.22 6.42
CA ASN A 191 -33.35 -2.08 7.60
C ASN A 191 -33.52 -1.31 8.93
N ILE A 192 -33.14 -0.03 8.99
CA ILE A 192 -33.36 0.82 10.18
C ILE A 192 -34.84 1.24 10.32
N LYS A 193 -35.55 1.33 9.18
CA LYS A 193 -36.97 1.72 9.15
C LYS A 193 -37.93 0.55 9.39
N GLN A 194 -37.42 -0.67 9.45
CA GLN A 194 -38.17 -1.90 9.77
C GLN A 194 -38.03 -2.20 11.26
#